data_AF-A0A8T5AXZ4-F1
#
_entry.id   AF-A0A8T5AXZ4-F1
#
_cell.length_a   1.000
_cell.length_b   1.000
_cell.length_c   1.000
_cell.angle_alpha   90.00
_cell.angle_beta   90.00
_cell.angle_gamma   90.00
#
_symmetry.space_group_name_H-M   'P 1'
#
loop_
_entity.id
_entity.type
_entity.pdbx_description
1 polymer ?
#
loop_
_entity_poly.entity_id
_entity_poly.type
_entity_poly.pdbx_seq_one_letter_code
_entity_poly.pdbx_strand_id
1 'polypeptide(L)'
;MREKPNIKCQKCGHEWHTKSRLKMVTCPSCNQKTPNITLHPRRRVIKALAQSRQAIIGLEAAIVLIAFVIIAAAFSFMVVNQGLYATERGKVVIQEGLKQASTPLTIDGTTFVRTTPDGRTVNVIIVPVKAFGVKFVAFGRNQTVITLRVGEKAWANVYCGVLYNSTDTSKTYDPSLRYGNGTHSVKFDDFVGFRYNTTAGVYVNGTYNEDLITGAVLAIANSNGDEALDTGEKGYLLITLAREDVASARTAINIEIRLDKSATLSIEITIPESMPANTYVPII
;
A
#
# COMPACT_ATOMS: atom_id res chain seq x y z
N MET A 1 -70.78 -42.27 -74.76
CA MET A 1 -69.37 -42.68 -74.63
C MET A 1 -69.09 -43.07 -73.18
N ARG A 2 -68.64 -44.30 -72.90
CA ARG A 2 -68.24 -44.72 -71.54
C ARG A 2 -66.80 -44.22 -71.27
N GLU A 3 -66.58 -43.51 -70.16
CA GLU A 3 -65.24 -43.03 -69.74
C GLU A 3 -64.31 -44.24 -69.48
N LYS A 4 -63.03 -44.17 -69.88
CA LYS A 4 -62.06 -45.24 -69.64
C LYS A 4 -61.75 -45.35 -68.14
N PRO A 5 -61.70 -46.56 -67.56
CA PRO A 5 -61.37 -46.73 -66.14
C PRO A 5 -59.95 -46.26 -65.85
N ASN A 6 -59.76 -45.56 -64.73
CA ASN A 6 -58.46 -45.01 -64.30
C ASN A 6 -57.96 -45.61 -62.98
N ILE A 7 -58.73 -46.50 -62.36
CA ILE A 7 -58.39 -47.20 -61.12
C ILE A 7 -58.83 -48.65 -61.21
N LYS A 8 -58.00 -49.54 -60.67
CA LYS A 8 -58.26 -50.98 -60.53
C LYS A 8 -58.20 -51.39 -59.07
N CYS A 9 -59.22 -52.12 -58.60
CA CYS A 9 -59.22 -52.69 -57.26
C CYS A 9 -58.21 -53.83 -57.15
N GLN A 10 -57.32 -53.78 -56.16
CA GLN A 10 -56.36 -54.86 -55.89
C GLN A 10 -57.01 -56.12 -55.28
N LYS A 11 -58.19 -55.98 -54.67
CA LYS A 11 -58.88 -57.09 -53.98
C LYS A 11 -59.85 -57.85 -54.89
N CYS A 12 -60.70 -57.15 -55.64
CA CYS A 12 -61.71 -57.78 -56.49
C CYS A 12 -61.47 -57.57 -58.00
N GLY A 13 -60.40 -56.89 -58.40
CA GLY A 13 -60.09 -56.66 -59.82
C GLY A 13 -61.03 -55.70 -60.56
N HIS A 14 -62.09 -55.19 -59.91
CA HIS A 14 -63.05 -54.27 -60.51
C HIS A 14 -62.38 -52.96 -60.91
N GLU A 15 -62.63 -52.51 -62.14
CA GLU A 15 -62.08 -51.29 -62.73
C GLU A 15 -63.17 -50.23 -62.88
N TRP A 16 -62.91 -49.01 -62.43
CA TRP A 16 -63.86 -47.91 -62.54
C TRP A 16 -63.14 -46.58 -62.79
N HIS A 17 -63.92 -45.59 -63.22
CA HIS A 17 -63.44 -44.22 -63.38
C HIS A 17 -63.83 -43.37 -62.17
N THR A 18 -62.88 -42.62 -61.61
CA THR A 18 -63.17 -41.62 -60.56
C THR A 18 -62.51 -40.28 -60.86
N LYS A 19 -63.20 -39.19 -60.54
CA LYS A 19 -62.70 -37.80 -60.58
C LYS A 19 -62.23 -37.32 -59.19
N SER A 20 -62.23 -38.20 -58.19
CA SER A 20 -61.88 -37.85 -56.81
C SER A 20 -60.40 -37.44 -56.69
N ARG A 21 -60.14 -36.36 -55.94
CA ARG A 21 -58.79 -35.92 -55.56
C ARG A 21 -58.32 -36.51 -54.22
N LEU A 22 -59.07 -37.46 -53.66
CA LEU A 22 -58.72 -38.14 -52.41
C LEU A 22 -57.61 -39.18 -52.64
N LYS A 23 -56.67 -39.27 -51.69
CA LYS A 23 -55.56 -40.25 -51.71
C LYS A 23 -56.05 -41.70 -51.71
N MET A 24 -57.20 -41.96 -51.13
CA MET A 24 -57.85 -43.26 -51.06
C MET A 24 -59.28 -43.10 -51.58
N VAL A 25 -59.68 -44.00 -52.46
CA VAL A 25 -61.05 -44.08 -53.00
C VAL A 25 -61.63 -45.45 -52.68
N THR A 26 -62.93 -45.51 -52.45
CA THR A 26 -63.60 -46.75 -52.07
C THR A 26 -64.07 -47.49 -53.33
N CYS A 27 -63.77 -48.78 -53.43
CA CYS A 27 -64.22 -49.60 -54.54
C CYS A 27 -65.75 -49.81 -54.46
N PRO A 28 -66.52 -49.53 -55.53
CA PRO A 28 -67.98 -49.70 -55.52
C PRO A 28 -68.44 -51.16 -55.33
N SER A 29 -67.59 -52.12 -55.73
CA SER A 29 -67.94 -53.54 -55.75
C SER A 29 -67.64 -54.26 -54.43
N CYS A 30 -66.52 -53.94 -53.77
CA CYS A 30 -66.09 -54.66 -52.56
C CYS A 30 -65.89 -53.75 -51.33
N ASN A 31 -66.25 -52.47 -51.44
CA ASN A 31 -66.11 -51.42 -50.43
C ASN A 31 -64.69 -51.25 -49.84
N GLN A 32 -63.67 -51.86 -50.47
CA GLN A 32 -62.28 -51.74 -50.04
C GLN A 32 -61.71 -50.38 -50.45
N LYS A 33 -60.96 -49.74 -49.54
CA LYS A 33 -60.20 -48.52 -49.88
C LYS A 33 -58.99 -48.88 -50.75
N THR A 34 -58.90 -48.25 -51.92
CA THR A 34 -57.82 -48.40 -52.88
C THR A 34 -57.08 -47.07 -53.07
N PRO A 35 -55.74 -47.07 -53.15
CA PRO A 35 -54.97 -45.86 -53.36
C PRO A 35 -55.26 -45.28 -54.75
N ASN A 36 -55.44 -43.97 -54.81
CA ASN A 36 -55.68 -43.28 -56.07
C ASN A 36 -54.36 -43.01 -56.79
N ILE A 37 -54.07 -43.82 -57.82
CA ILE A 37 -52.84 -43.75 -58.62
C ILE A 37 -52.77 -42.51 -59.53
N THR A 38 -53.88 -41.78 -59.71
CA THR A 38 -53.90 -40.54 -60.52
C THR A 38 -53.31 -39.34 -59.80
N LEU A 39 -53.06 -39.44 -58.48
CA LEU A 39 -52.45 -38.38 -57.70
C LEU A 39 -50.92 -38.48 -57.76
N HIS A 40 -50.29 -37.68 -58.63
CA HIS A 40 -48.83 -37.54 -58.62
C HIS A 40 -48.34 -36.99 -57.26
N PRO A 41 -47.45 -37.70 -56.54
CA PRO A 41 -47.03 -37.28 -55.22
C PRO A 41 -46.09 -36.06 -55.31
N ARG A 42 -46.55 -34.89 -54.83
CA ARG A 42 -45.75 -33.66 -54.58
C ARG A 42 -44.57 -33.84 -53.60
N ARG A 43 -44.22 -35.06 -53.20
CA ARG A 43 -43.21 -35.38 -52.17
C ARG A 43 -41.76 -35.03 -52.57
N ARG A 44 -41.40 -35.03 -53.86
CA ARG A 44 -40.01 -34.74 -54.29
C ARG A 44 -39.61 -33.27 -54.10
N VAL A 45 -40.53 -32.33 -54.32
CA VAL A 45 -40.23 -30.88 -54.23
C VAL A 45 -40.03 -30.44 -52.78
N ILE A 46 -40.79 -31.00 -51.84
CA ILE A 46 -40.69 -30.65 -50.41
C ILE A 46 -39.39 -31.18 -49.78
N LYS A 47 -38.90 -32.37 -50.19
CA LYS A 47 -37.62 -32.91 -49.71
C LYS A 47 -36.43 -32.06 -50.13
N ALA A 48 -36.40 -31.57 -51.38
CA ALA A 48 -35.34 -30.70 -51.86
C ALA A 48 -35.30 -29.36 -51.12
N LEU A 49 -36.46 -28.73 -50.90
CA LEU A 49 -36.57 -27.46 -50.16
C LEU A 49 -36.22 -27.57 -48.66
N ALA A 50 -36.53 -28.70 -48.03
CA ALA A 50 -36.17 -28.94 -46.63
C ALA A 50 -34.65 -29.14 -46.45
N GLN A 51 -33.99 -29.74 -47.43
CA GLN A 51 -32.53 -29.96 -47.42
C GLN A 51 -31.75 -28.65 -47.62
N SER A 52 -32.29 -27.70 -48.40
CA SER A 52 -31.71 -26.34 -48.55
C SER A 52 -31.80 -25.52 -47.26
N ARG A 53 -32.85 -25.70 -46.45
CA ARG A 53 -32.99 -25.00 -45.16
C ARG A 53 -31.95 -25.46 -44.13
N GLN A 54 -31.55 -26.74 -44.13
CA GLN A 54 -30.53 -27.26 -43.21
C GLN A 54 -29.15 -26.61 -43.43
N ALA A 55 -28.81 -26.23 -44.66
CA ALA A 55 -27.54 -25.54 -44.96
C ALA A 55 -27.52 -24.08 -44.45
N ILE A 56 -28.67 -23.41 -44.36
CA ILE A 56 -28.79 -22.00 -43.92
C ILE A 56 -28.64 -21.88 -42.39
N ILE A 57 -29.14 -22.85 -41.62
CA ILE A 57 -29.09 -22.82 -40.14
C ILE A 57 -27.64 -22.90 -39.61
N GLY A 58 -26.74 -23.57 -40.35
CA GLY A 58 -25.34 -23.72 -39.93
C GLY A 58 -24.55 -22.41 -39.98
N LEU A 59 -24.84 -21.54 -40.97
CA LEU A 59 -24.15 -20.27 -41.12
C LEU A 59 -24.64 -19.24 -40.08
N GLU A 60 -25.94 -19.22 -39.77
CA GLU A 60 -26.46 -18.40 -38.67
C GLU A 60 -25.86 -18.79 -37.31
N ALA A 61 -25.77 -20.10 -37.03
CA ALA A 61 -25.13 -20.60 -35.81
C ALA A 61 -23.63 -20.24 -35.73
N ALA A 62 -22.92 -20.28 -36.86
CA ALA A 62 -21.50 -19.92 -36.92
C ALA A 62 -21.26 -18.43 -36.61
N ILE A 63 -22.10 -17.54 -37.11
CA ILE A 63 -22.00 -16.09 -36.83
C ILE A 63 -22.23 -15.83 -35.33
N VAL A 64 -23.25 -16.47 -34.73
CA VAL A 64 -23.53 -16.35 -33.30
C VAL A 64 -22.36 -16.88 -32.46
N LEU A 65 -21.75 -18.00 -32.87
CA LEU A 65 -20.59 -18.57 -32.19
C LEU A 65 -19.38 -17.63 -32.23
N ILE A 66 -19.08 -17.02 -33.39
CA ILE A 66 -18.00 -16.04 -33.51
C ILE A 66 -18.27 -14.81 -32.63
N ALA A 67 -19.50 -14.28 -32.67
CA ALA A 67 -19.88 -13.13 -31.84
C ALA A 67 -19.72 -13.43 -30.34
N PHE A 68 -20.15 -14.62 -29.90
CA PHE A 68 -19.99 -15.04 -28.51
C PHE A 68 -18.52 -15.15 -28.10
N VAL A 69 -17.68 -15.73 -28.95
CA VAL A 69 -16.23 -15.84 -28.69
C VAL A 69 -15.57 -14.46 -28.60
N ILE A 70 -15.95 -13.52 -29.47
CA ILE A 70 -15.41 -12.14 -29.44
C ILE A 70 -15.82 -11.42 -28.15
N ILE A 71 -17.09 -11.52 -27.75
CA ILE A 71 -17.56 -10.91 -26.49
C ILE A 71 -16.84 -11.55 -25.29
N ALA A 72 -16.69 -12.87 -25.27
CA ALA A 72 -15.98 -13.58 -24.23
C ALA A 72 -14.50 -13.16 -24.16
N ALA A 73 -13.85 -12.98 -25.31
CA ALA A 73 -12.45 -12.52 -25.39
C ALA A 73 -12.30 -11.07 -24.89
N ALA A 74 -13.17 -10.16 -25.31
CA ALA A 74 -13.16 -8.77 -24.85
C ALA A 74 -13.41 -8.66 -23.34
N PHE A 75 -14.37 -9.44 -22.82
CA PHE A 75 -14.65 -9.49 -21.39
C PHE A 75 -13.45 -10.07 -20.61
N SER A 76 -12.85 -11.14 -21.11
CA SER A 76 -11.66 -11.75 -20.47
C SER A 76 -10.49 -10.78 -20.41
N PHE A 77 -10.23 -10.03 -21.50
CA PHE A 77 -9.18 -9.01 -21.52
C PHE A 77 -9.44 -7.90 -20.50
N MET A 78 -10.68 -7.41 -20.41
CA MET A 78 -11.05 -6.39 -19.43
C MET A 78 -10.87 -6.89 -17.99
N VAL A 79 -11.36 -8.10 -17.69
CA VAL A 79 -11.27 -8.71 -16.35
C VAL A 79 -9.81 -8.93 -15.96
N VAL A 80 -8.96 -9.37 -16.88
CA VAL A 80 -7.52 -9.57 -16.60
C VAL A 80 -6.84 -8.23 -16.28
N ASN A 81 -7.06 -7.19 -17.08
CA ASN A 81 -6.41 -5.90 -16.84
C ASN A 81 -6.88 -5.23 -15.54
N GLN A 82 -8.18 -5.32 -15.23
CA GLN A 82 -8.70 -4.83 -13.96
C GLN A 82 -8.22 -5.69 -12.79
N GLY A 83 -8.09 -7.01 -12.97
CA GLY A 83 -7.51 -7.92 -11.98
C GLY A 83 -6.04 -7.63 -11.69
N LEU A 84 -5.25 -7.34 -12.71
CA LEU A 84 -3.85 -6.93 -12.56
C LEU A 84 -3.75 -5.59 -11.83
N TYR A 85 -4.54 -4.58 -12.21
CA TYR A 85 -4.59 -3.30 -11.53
C TYR A 85 -4.97 -3.45 -10.04
N ALA A 86 -5.97 -4.28 -9.74
CA ALA A 86 -6.37 -4.56 -8.35
C ALA A 86 -5.23 -5.23 -7.57
N THR A 87 -4.49 -6.15 -8.19
CA THR A 87 -3.35 -6.83 -7.57
C THR A 87 -2.18 -5.88 -7.31
N GLU A 88 -1.86 -4.99 -8.25
CA GLU A 88 -0.83 -3.96 -8.08
C GLU A 88 -1.17 -2.99 -6.94
N ARG A 89 -2.43 -2.53 -6.89
CA ARG A 89 -2.92 -1.70 -5.78
C ARG A 89 -2.87 -2.44 -4.46
N GLY A 90 -3.29 -3.71 -4.44
CA GLY A 90 -3.21 -4.57 -3.26
C GLY A 90 -1.79 -4.70 -2.71
N LYS A 91 -0.80 -4.92 -3.59
CA LYS A 91 0.62 -4.98 -3.20
C LYS A 91 1.09 -3.69 -2.54
N VAL A 92 0.78 -2.53 -3.13
CA VAL A 92 1.18 -1.22 -2.57
C VAL A 92 0.54 -0.99 -1.21
N VAL A 93 -0.75 -1.29 -1.05
CA VAL A 93 -1.45 -1.13 0.24
C VAL A 93 -0.88 -2.05 1.31
N ILE A 94 -0.54 -3.30 0.98
CA ILE A 94 0.09 -4.22 1.92
C ILE A 94 1.46 -3.70 2.36
N GLN A 95 2.28 -3.21 1.42
CA GLN A 95 3.61 -2.67 1.72
C GLN A 95 3.53 -1.41 2.58
N GLU A 96 2.63 -0.48 2.24
CA GLU A 96 2.42 0.74 3.03
C GLU A 96 1.82 0.43 4.40
N GLY A 97 0.89 -0.53 4.49
CA GLY A 97 0.34 -0.99 5.76
C GLY A 97 1.41 -1.62 6.67
N LEU A 98 2.29 -2.44 6.11
CA LEU A 98 3.44 -2.99 6.85
C LEU A 98 4.39 -1.88 7.30
N LYS A 99 4.65 -0.89 6.44
CA LYS A 99 5.52 0.25 6.75
C LYS A 99 4.95 1.11 7.89
N GLN A 100 3.64 1.36 7.88
CA GLN A 100 2.95 2.12 8.93
C GLN A 100 2.82 1.36 10.25
N ALA A 101 2.68 0.03 10.21
CA ALA A 101 2.62 -0.79 11.41
C ALA A 101 4.00 -1.01 12.06
N SER A 102 5.08 -0.97 11.27
CA SER A 102 6.44 -1.13 11.75
C SER A 102 7.04 0.20 12.19
N THR A 103 7.94 0.16 13.18
CA THR A 103 8.79 1.30 13.55
C THR A 103 10.23 1.03 13.12
N PRO A 104 10.82 1.85 12.22
CA PRO A 104 12.19 1.66 11.74
C PRO A 104 13.23 2.25 12.70
N LEU A 105 12.82 2.68 13.90
CA LEU A 105 13.67 3.33 14.88
C LEU A 105 13.63 2.55 16.18
N THR A 106 14.80 2.35 16.79
CA THR A 106 14.92 1.74 18.10
C THR A 106 15.94 2.47 18.96
N ILE A 107 15.82 2.34 20.27
CA ILE A 107 16.76 2.92 21.24
C ILE A 107 18.04 2.05 21.24
N ASP A 108 19.21 2.68 21.12
CA ASP A 108 20.51 2.00 21.13
C ASP A 108 21.26 2.24 22.45
N GLY A 109 20.88 1.53 23.51
CA GLY A 109 21.53 1.59 24.81
C GLY A 109 20.69 2.31 25.86
N THR A 110 21.35 2.96 26.82
CA THR A 110 20.69 3.65 27.93
C THR A 110 20.46 5.12 27.62
N THR A 111 19.33 5.66 28.07
CA THR A 111 19.09 7.10 28.02
C THR A 111 19.89 7.79 29.12
N PHE A 112 20.47 8.95 28.82
CA PHE A 112 21.18 9.75 29.80
C PHE A 112 20.45 11.04 30.07
N VAL A 113 20.45 11.49 31.32
CA VAL A 113 20.05 12.84 31.66
C VAL A 113 21.20 13.57 32.28
N ARG A 114 21.23 14.89 32.12
CA ARG A 114 22.21 15.75 32.76
C ARG A 114 21.55 16.54 33.87
N THR A 115 22.18 16.53 35.04
CA THR A 115 21.72 17.31 36.18
C THR A 115 22.32 18.71 36.14
N THR A 116 21.56 19.71 36.57
CA THR A 116 22.06 21.09 36.76
C THR A 116 23.18 21.14 37.80
N PRO A 117 23.99 22.21 37.84
CA PRO A 117 25.05 22.38 38.84
C PRO A 117 24.56 22.26 40.29
N ASP A 118 23.29 22.56 40.55
CA ASP A 118 22.68 22.46 41.88
C ASP A 118 22.25 21.03 42.26
N GLY A 119 22.31 20.07 41.33
CA GLY A 119 21.99 18.66 41.61
C GLY A 119 20.49 18.35 41.78
N ARG A 120 19.59 19.31 41.52
CA ARG A 120 18.16 19.19 41.85
C ARG A 120 17.24 19.03 40.65
N THR A 121 17.69 19.45 39.48
CA THR A 121 16.87 19.49 38.25
C THR A 121 17.63 18.94 37.06
N VAL A 122 16.90 18.48 36.06
CA VAL A 122 17.43 17.97 34.79
C VAL A 122 17.22 19.01 33.70
N ASN A 123 18.27 19.29 32.93
CA ASN A 123 18.24 20.25 31.82
C ASN A 123 18.47 19.64 30.43
N VAL A 124 19.13 18.48 30.35
CA VAL A 124 19.44 17.81 29.08
C VAL A 124 19.09 16.34 29.18
N ILE A 125 18.52 15.79 28.12
CA ILE A 125 18.20 14.37 27.95
C ILE A 125 18.84 13.92 26.63
N ILE A 126 19.51 12.77 26.65
CA ILE A 126 20.20 12.19 25.51
C ILE A 126 19.65 10.78 25.31
N VAL A 127 18.93 10.58 24.20
CA VAL A 127 18.41 9.28 23.81
C VAL A 127 19.23 8.78 22.61
N PRO A 128 20.08 7.75 22.77
CA PRO A 128 20.73 7.12 21.64
C PRO A 128 19.70 6.32 20.84
N VAL A 129 19.66 6.52 19.53
CA VAL A 129 18.73 5.86 18.60
C VAL A 129 19.47 5.31 17.39
N LYS A 130 18.94 4.25 16.79
CA LYS A 130 19.45 3.69 15.53
C LYS A 130 18.33 3.26 14.62
N ALA A 131 18.60 3.28 13.32
CA ALA A 131 17.73 2.69 12.32
C ALA A 131 17.73 1.15 12.47
N PHE A 132 16.56 0.53 12.39
CA PHE A 132 16.39 -0.91 12.47
C PHE A 132 15.42 -1.42 11.40
N GLY A 133 15.80 -2.48 10.70
CA GLY A 133 14.93 -3.14 9.72
C GLY A 133 14.72 -2.39 8.40
N VAL A 134 15.32 -1.21 8.21
CA VAL A 134 15.29 -0.42 6.97
C VAL A 134 16.68 0.11 6.65
N LYS A 135 16.94 0.45 5.38
CA LYS A 135 18.22 1.01 4.95
C LYS A 135 18.52 2.35 5.65
N PHE A 136 17.51 3.21 5.75
CA PHE A 136 17.64 4.54 6.33
C PHE A 136 16.31 5.03 6.90
N VAL A 137 16.39 5.98 7.82
CA VAL A 137 15.24 6.71 8.37
C VAL A 137 15.44 8.20 8.11
N ALA A 138 14.51 8.83 7.41
CA ALA A 138 14.59 10.26 7.15
C ALA A 138 14.22 11.07 8.40
N PHE A 139 15.11 11.97 8.81
CA PHE A 139 14.98 12.83 9.99
C PHE A 139 14.87 14.31 9.62
N GLY A 140 14.39 14.61 8.41
CA GLY A 140 14.18 15.98 7.97
C GLY A 140 13.23 16.74 8.89
N ARG A 141 13.50 18.05 9.06
CA ARG A 141 12.78 18.92 10.01
C ARG A 141 11.25 18.93 9.83
N ASN A 142 10.76 18.74 8.61
CA ASN A 142 9.34 18.74 8.28
C ASN A 142 8.72 17.34 8.17
N GLN A 143 9.51 16.28 8.39
CA GLN A 143 9.09 14.88 8.24
C GLN A 143 8.95 14.17 9.59
N THR A 144 9.70 14.64 10.60
CA THR A 144 9.66 14.08 11.96
C THR A 144 9.01 15.06 12.91
N VAL A 145 8.17 14.53 13.80
CA VAL A 145 7.56 15.28 14.89
C VAL A 145 7.94 14.60 16.20
N ILE A 146 8.43 15.40 17.14
CA ILE A 146 8.70 14.92 18.49
C ILE A 146 7.80 15.66 19.46
N THR A 147 6.91 14.94 20.12
CA THR A 147 6.08 15.46 21.19
C THR A 147 6.80 15.25 22.52
N LEU A 148 6.88 16.29 23.33
CA LEU A 148 7.57 16.28 24.61
C LEU A 148 6.57 16.67 25.70
N ARG A 149 6.53 15.89 26.78
CA ARG A 149 5.81 16.25 27.99
C ARG A 149 6.74 16.12 29.18
N VAL A 150 6.82 17.18 29.98
CA VAL A 150 7.61 17.24 31.21
C VAL A 150 6.66 17.59 32.35
N GLY A 151 6.29 16.59 33.15
CA GLY A 151 5.29 16.74 34.20
C GLY A 151 3.94 17.22 33.66
N GLU A 152 3.56 18.44 34.03
CA GLU A 152 2.31 19.10 33.62
C GLU A 152 2.44 19.89 32.31
N LYS A 153 3.66 20.19 31.86
CA LYS A 153 3.91 20.94 30.62
C LYS A 153 4.02 19.99 29.43
N ALA A 154 3.46 20.39 28.28
CA ALA A 154 3.53 19.60 27.05
C ALA A 154 3.72 20.50 25.82
N TRP A 155 4.51 20.01 24.87
CA TRP A 155 4.78 20.64 23.58
C TRP A 155 4.45 19.66 22.46
N ALA A 156 3.63 20.11 21.50
CA ALA A 156 3.17 19.27 20.40
C ALA A 156 4.30 18.87 19.44
N ASN A 157 5.21 19.81 19.13
CA ASN A 157 6.40 19.56 18.33
C ASN A 157 7.59 20.36 18.87
N VAL A 158 8.61 19.65 19.34
CA VAL A 158 9.89 20.24 19.77
C VAL A 158 11.02 19.94 18.80
N TYR A 159 10.75 19.23 17.70
CA TYR A 159 11.80 18.81 16.78
C TYR A 159 12.32 19.97 15.93
N CYS A 160 13.61 20.22 16.03
CA CYS A 160 14.32 21.30 15.39
C CYS A 160 15.08 20.84 14.13
N GLY A 161 15.24 19.52 13.92
CA GLY A 161 15.96 18.94 12.79
C GLY A 161 17.27 18.24 13.19
N VAL A 162 18.05 17.87 12.17
CA VAL A 162 19.41 17.36 12.36
C VAL A 162 20.34 18.52 12.74
N LEU A 163 21.32 18.25 13.58
CA LEU A 163 22.30 19.23 14.04
C LEU A 163 23.32 19.53 12.95
N TYR A 164 23.60 20.81 12.70
CA TYR A 164 24.61 21.27 11.74
C TYR A 164 25.86 21.81 12.44
N ASN A 165 26.97 21.87 11.70
CA ASN A 165 28.20 22.46 12.21
C ASN A 165 28.10 23.99 12.25
N SER A 166 28.46 24.59 13.39
CA SER A 166 28.47 26.03 13.61
C SER A 166 29.46 26.79 12.73
N THR A 167 30.55 26.12 12.33
CA THR A 167 31.61 26.69 11.50
C THR A 167 31.30 26.55 10.01
N ASP A 168 30.61 25.47 9.63
CA ASP A 168 30.22 25.17 8.25
C ASP A 168 28.79 24.63 8.22
N THR A 169 27.82 25.52 8.01
CA THR A 169 26.39 25.18 8.01
C THR A 169 25.95 24.36 6.80
N SER A 170 26.85 24.05 5.86
CA SER A 170 26.55 23.16 4.73
C SER A 170 26.66 21.68 5.10
N LYS A 171 27.22 21.36 6.28
CA LYS A 171 27.46 19.99 6.72
C LYS A 171 26.74 19.69 8.04
N THR A 172 26.21 18.48 8.14
CA THR A 172 25.71 17.94 9.41
C THR A 172 26.85 17.82 10.42
N TYR A 173 26.49 17.94 11.69
CA TYR A 173 27.41 17.79 12.80
C TYR A 173 27.61 16.30 13.09
N ASP A 174 28.83 15.82 12.87
CA ASP A 174 29.22 14.46 13.20
C ASP A 174 30.01 14.42 14.53
N PRO A 175 29.43 13.85 15.62
CA PRO A 175 30.10 13.71 16.91
C PRO A 175 31.19 12.64 16.93
N SER A 176 31.34 11.81 15.89
CA SER A 176 32.43 10.82 15.80
C SER A 176 33.74 11.41 15.28
N LEU A 177 33.66 12.55 14.56
CA LEU A 177 34.82 13.21 14.01
C LEU A 177 35.65 13.91 15.09
N ARG A 178 36.97 13.82 14.96
CA ARG A 178 37.91 14.55 15.80
C ARG A 178 38.10 15.96 15.25
N TYR A 179 38.00 16.98 16.09
CA TYR A 179 38.30 18.37 15.72
C TYR A 179 39.74 18.75 16.09
N GLY A 180 40.32 19.71 15.35
CA GLY A 180 41.73 20.09 15.45
C GLY A 180 42.67 19.15 14.69
N ASN A 181 43.97 19.15 15.00
CA ASN A 181 45.01 18.33 14.36
C ASN A 181 44.90 16.82 14.72
N GLY A 182 43.66 16.27 14.79
CA GLY A 182 43.37 14.86 15.08
C GLY A 182 43.45 14.43 16.54
N THR A 183 43.66 15.37 17.47
CA THR A 183 43.96 15.06 18.89
C THR A 183 42.74 15.13 19.82
N HIS A 184 41.71 15.92 19.51
CA HIS A 184 40.57 16.11 20.41
C HIS A 184 39.36 15.29 19.95
N SER A 185 39.00 14.30 20.77
CA SER A 185 37.68 13.66 20.70
C SER A 185 36.64 14.64 21.23
N VAL A 186 35.55 14.79 20.49
CA VAL A 186 34.41 15.63 20.90
C VAL A 186 33.76 15.01 22.13
N LYS A 187 33.58 15.79 23.18
CA LYS A 187 32.79 15.38 24.36
C LYS A 187 31.33 15.76 24.14
N PHE A 188 30.41 15.04 24.80
CA PHE A 188 28.99 15.41 24.76
C PHE A 188 28.74 16.87 25.14
N ASP A 189 29.47 17.39 26.13
CA ASP A 189 29.37 18.79 26.58
C ASP A 189 29.66 19.82 25.47
N ASP A 190 30.38 19.44 24.41
CA ASP A 190 30.74 20.34 23.31
C ASP A 190 29.59 20.55 22.31
N PHE A 191 28.55 19.70 22.31
CA PHE A 191 27.46 19.73 21.32
C PHE A 191 26.05 19.49 21.86
N VAL A 192 25.88 19.23 23.16
CA VAL A 192 24.55 19.09 23.78
C VAL A 192 23.72 20.37 23.76
N GLY A 193 24.36 21.54 23.68
CA GLY A 193 23.67 22.80 23.41
C GLY A 193 23.47 23.00 21.91
N PHE A 194 22.36 23.62 21.53
CA PHE A 194 22.14 24.01 20.14
C PHE A 194 21.46 25.38 20.08
N ARG A 195 21.71 26.09 18.98
CA ARG A 195 21.13 27.40 18.72
C ARG A 195 20.68 27.51 17.29
N TYR A 196 19.69 28.38 17.07
CA TYR A 196 19.20 28.65 15.73
C TYR A 196 20.13 29.64 15.01
N ASN A 197 20.67 29.25 13.86
CA ASN A 197 21.43 30.16 12.99
C ASN A 197 20.46 30.83 12.01
N THR A 198 20.17 32.10 12.22
CA THR A 198 19.22 32.88 11.40
C THR A 198 19.66 33.05 9.95
N THR A 199 20.97 32.99 9.67
CA THR A 199 21.51 33.20 8.31
C THR A 199 21.34 31.95 7.45
N ALA A 200 21.59 30.77 8.03
CA ALA A 200 21.48 29.49 7.33
C ALA A 200 20.12 28.81 7.50
N GLY A 201 19.31 29.26 8.45
CA GLY A 201 17.97 28.71 8.72
C GLY A 201 17.98 27.34 9.41
N VAL A 202 19.13 26.91 9.93
CA VAL A 202 19.36 25.58 10.55
C VAL A 202 19.78 25.70 12.01
N TYR A 203 19.62 24.62 12.76
CA TYR A 203 20.13 24.52 14.12
C TYR A 203 21.56 24.00 14.10
N VAL A 204 22.45 24.76 14.73
CA VAL A 204 23.88 24.43 14.78
C VAL A 204 24.27 24.01 16.18
N ASN A 205 25.36 23.24 16.29
CA ASN A 205 25.96 22.96 17.59
C ASN A 205 26.29 24.28 18.30
N GLY A 206 25.87 24.38 19.56
CA GLY A 206 26.02 25.54 20.41
C GLY A 206 26.67 25.12 21.72
N THR A 207 27.50 25.99 22.30
CA THR A 207 28.16 25.65 23.55
C THR A 207 27.13 25.55 24.66
N TYR A 208 27.24 24.52 25.49
CA TYR A 208 26.45 24.30 26.71
C TYR A 208 26.42 25.51 27.68
N ASN A 209 27.34 26.46 27.54
CA ASN A 209 27.47 27.65 28.39
C ASN A 209 26.52 28.80 28.02
N GLU A 210 25.75 28.67 26.93
CA GLU A 210 24.72 29.63 26.54
C GLU A 210 23.35 29.22 27.11
N ASP A 211 22.36 30.11 27.02
CA ASP A 211 21.00 29.82 27.46
C ASP A 211 20.37 28.72 26.58
N LEU A 212 20.03 27.59 27.20
CA LEU A 212 19.39 26.47 26.54
C LEU A 212 17.95 26.82 26.15
N ILE A 213 17.52 26.33 25.00
CA ILE A 213 16.14 26.40 24.54
C ILE A 213 15.43 25.06 24.76
N THR A 214 14.12 25.08 24.96
CA THR A 214 13.32 23.84 24.98
C THR A 214 13.14 23.32 23.56
N GLY A 215 13.80 22.22 23.22
CA GLY A 215 13.82 21.70 21.85
C GLY A 215 14.51 20.34 21.75
N ALA A 216 14.41 19.71 20.58
CA ALA A 216 15.05 18.45 20.26
C ALA A 216 15.79 18.49 18.92
N VAL A 217 17.06 18.06 18.90
CA VAL A 217 17.88 17.94 17.68
C VAL A 217 18.50 16.56 17.61
N LEU A 218 18.79 16.09 16.38
CA LEU A 218 19.47 14.82 16.17
C LEU A 218 20.92 15.07 15.75
N ALA A 219 21.89 14.54 16.50
CA ALA A 219 23.29 14.47 16.06
C ALA A 219 23.57 13.05 15.53
N ILE A 220 24.13 12.94 14.32
CA ILE A 220 24.32 11.64 13.65
C ILE A 220 25.82 11.34 13.60
N ALA A 221 26.23 10.28 14.29
CA ALA A 221 27.60 9.80 14.31
C ALA A 221 27.93 8.98 13.06
N ASN A 222 29.11 9.23 12.49
CA ASN A 222 29.55 8.70 11.20
C ASN A 222 28.61 9.12 10.04
N SER A 223 28.07 10.33 10.12
CA SER A 223 27.12 10.85 9.13
C SER A 223 27.78 11.00 7.76
N ASN A 224 27.06 10.58 6.73
CA ASN A 224 27.44 10.82 5.33
C ASN A 224 27.18 12.29 4.86
N GLY A 225 26.62 13.15 5.71
CA GLY A 225 26.28 14.55 5.41
C GLY A 225 24.82 14.82 5.04
N ASP A 226 23.96 13.81 5.05
CA ASP A 226 22.53 13.94 4.78
C ASP A 226 21.67 14.05 6.05
N GLU A 227 20.37 14.33 5.88
CA GLU A 227 19.38 14.38 6.98
C GLU A 227 18.70 13.01 7.21
N ALA A 228 19.40 11.90 6.95
CA ALA A 228 18.90 10.56 7.17
C ALA A 228 19.79 9.81 8.15
N LEU A 229 19.18 8.94 8.94
CA LEU A 229 19.88 7.99 9.79
C LEU A 229 20.00 6.66 9.05
N ASP A 230 21.17 6.36 8.52
CA ASP A 230 21.46 5.13 7.79
C ASP A 230 21.69 3.92 8.70
N THR A 231 21.57 2.72 8.12
CA THR A 231 21.93 1.47 8.79
C THR A 231 23.43 1.44 9.11
N GLY A 232 23.78 1.42 10.39
CA GLY A 232 25.17 1.43 10.84
C GLY A 232 25.66 2.78 11.36
N GLU A 233 24.88 3.84 11.12
CA GLU A 233 25.05 5.12 11.81
C GLU A 233 24.38 5.08 13.19
N LYS A 234 24.83 5.96 14.09
CA LYS A 234 24.23 6.13 15.42
C LYS A 234 23.69 7.53 15.57
N GLY A 235 22.41 7.66 15.91
CA GLY A 235 21.79 8.93 16.24
C GLY A 235 21.85 9.19 17.73
N TYR A 236 22.17 10.41 18.12
CA TYR A 236 21.97 10.91 19.48
C TYR A 236 20.89 11.97 19.42
N LEU A 237 19.70 11.63 19.91
CA LEU A 237 18.62 12.59 20.06
C LEU A 237 18.89 13.40 21.33
N LEU A 238 19.17 14.69 21.14
CA LEU A 238 19.48 15.64 22.19
C LEU A 238 18.24 16.47 22.46
N ILE A 239 17.74 16.42 23.68
CA ILE A 239 16.61 17.22 24.13
C ILE A 239 17.12 18.15 25.22
N THR A 240 17.03 19.45 24.98
CA THR A 240 17.38 20.47 25.95
C THR A 240 16.11 21.11 26.48
N LEU A 241 16.14 21.53 27.75
CA LEU A 241 15.07 22.25 28.41
C LEU A 241 15.57 23.66 28.76
N ALA A 242 14.75 24.67 28.49
CA ALA A 242 14.99 26.03 28.97
C ALA A 242 14.92 26.08 30.50
N ARG A 243 15.47 27.14 31.11
CA ARG A 243 15.57 27.26 32.58
C ARG A 243 14.22 27.15 33.29
N GLU A 244 13.15 27.64 32.65
CA GLU A 244 11.78 27.60 33.14
C GLU A 244 11.12 26.22 33.01
N ASP A 245 11.64 25.36 32.15
CA ASP A 245 11.07 24.06 31.78
C ASP A 245 11.86 22.88 32.34
N VAL A 246 12.92 23.15 33.09
CA VAL A 246 13.74 22.11 33.72
C VAL A 246 12.89 21.17 34.57
N ALA A 247 13.17 19.88 34.42
CA ALA A 247 12.40 18.85 35.08
C ALA A 247 12.94 18.63 36.50
N SER A 248 12.05 18.65 37.50
CA SER A 248 12.43 18.40 38.90
C SER A 248 12.54 16.90 39.18
N ALA A 249 13.24 16.54 40.24
CA ALA A 249 13.27 15.17 40.74
C ALA A 249 11.85 14.57 40.87
N ARG A 250 11.70 13.27 40.57
CA ARG A 250 10.42 12.52 40.52
C ARG A 250 9.44 12.93 39.42
N THR A 251 9.80 13.85 38.53
CA THR A 251 8.95 14.22 37.40
C THR A 251 9.07 13.17 36.29
N ALA A 252 7.93 12.76 35.74
CA ALA A 252 7.87 11.93 34.54
C ALA A 252 8.02 12.78 33.28
N ILE A 253 8.85 12.30 32.35
CA ILE A 253 9.08 12.87 31.04
C ILE A 253 8.60 11.84 30.01
N ASN A 254 7.72 12.26 29.11
CA ASN A 254 7.26 11.45 28.00
C ASN A 254 7.76 12.09 26.70
N ILE A 255 8.43 11.27 25.89
CA ILE A 255 8.96 11.65 24.58
C ILE A 255 8.33 10.72 23.56
N GLU A 256 7.58 11.27 22.62
CA GLU A 256 7.00 10.52 21.52
C GLU A 256 7.61 10.98 20.20
N ILE A 257 8.23 10.05 19.49
CA ILE A 257 8.85 10.28 18.19
C ILE A 257 7.92 9.72 17.12
N ARG A 258 7.48 10.59 16.21
CA ARG A 258 6.64 10.25 15.07
C ARG A 258 7.41 10.52 13.80
N LEU A 259 7.70 9.45 13.06
CA LEU A 259 8.34 9.49 11.76
C LEU A 259 7.28 9.50 10.65
N ASP A 260 7.66 9.89 9.44
CA ASP A 260 6.77 9.84 8.28
C ASP A 260 6.40 8.38 7.94
N LYS A 261 5.09 8.09 7.90
CA LYS A 261 4.51 6.78 7.53
C LYS A 261 5.05 5.59 8.34
N SER A 262 5.08 5.72 9.66
CA SER A 262 5.54 4.66 10.55
C SER A 262 4.87 4.72 11.92
N ALA A 263 4.95 3.61 12.67
CA ALA A 263 4.54 3.54 14.06
C ALA A 263 5.40 4.42 14.95
N THR A 264 4.76 5.02 15.95
CA THR A 264 5.37 5.97 16.89
C THR A 264 6.25 5.25 17.90
N LEU A 265 7.44 5.80 18.18
CA LEU A 265 8.29 5.36 19.28
C LEU A 265 8.00 6.23 20.52
N SER A 266 7.52 5.62 21.60
CA SER A 266 7.26 6.31 22.86
C SER A 266 8.28 5.91 23.91
N ILE A 267 8.79 6.90 24.63
CA ILE A 267 9.83 6.76 25.65
C ILE A 267 9.33 7.51 26.88
N GLU A 268 9.13 6.78 27.97
CA GLU A 268 8.74 7.33 29.26
C GLU A 268 9.89 7.17 30.25
N ILE A 269 10.27 8.27 30.89
CA ILE A 269 11.42 8.34 31.78
C ILE A 269 10.96 9.03 33.06
N THR A 270 11.27 8.44 34.22
CA THR A 270 11.03 9.11 35.50
C THR A 270 12.35 9.54 36.12
N ILE A 271 12.47 10.83 36.45
CA ILE A 271 13.69 11.36 37.05
C ILE A 271 13.83 10.84 38.48
N PRO A 272 14.98 10.27 38.88
CA PRO A 272 15.19 9.78 40.22
C PRO A 272 15.19 10.93 41.25
N GLU A 273 14.97 10.57 42.52
CA GLU A 273 14.90 11.55 43.61
C GLU A 273 16.25 12.20 43.94
N SER A 274 17.34 11.43 43.81
CA SER A 274 18.69 11.88 44.13
C SER A 274 19.59 11.69 42.93
N MET A 275 20.28 12.75 42.53
CA MET A 275 21.20 12.76 41.42
C MET A 275 22.51 13.45 41.81
N PRO A 276 23.67 12.94 41.36
CA PRO A 276 24.92 13.67 41.47
C PRO A 276 24.87 14.98 40.68
N ALA A 277 25.43 16.04 41.26
CA ALA A 277 25.46 17.36 40.65
C ALA A 277 26.35 17.42 39.41
N ASN A 278 25.92 18.18 38.40
CA ASN A 278 26.68 18.50 37.19
C ASN A 278 27.26 17.28 36.43
N THR A 279 26.54 16.16 36.40
CA THR A 279 26.99 14.97 35.67
C THR A 279 25.85 14.30 34.91
N TYR A 280 26.23 13.42 33.98
CA TYR A 280 25.30 12.56 33.25
C TYR A 280 24.95 11.34 34.10
N VAL A 281 23.66 11.14 34.28
CA VAL A 281 23.09 10.02 35.02
C VAL A 281 22.36 9.13 34.02
N PRO A 282 22.68 7.83 33.94
CA PRO A 282 21.89 6.91 33.14
C PRO A 282 20.51 6.74 33.80
N ILE A 283 19.45 6.83 33.01
CA ILE A 283 18.11 6.45 33.42
C ILE A 283 17.67 5.28 32.55
N ILE A 284 17.19 4.24 33.22
CA ILE A 284 16.65 3.01 32.63
C ILE A 284 15.14 3.14 32.55
#